data_AF-A0A7Y2FP20-F1
#
_entry.id   AF-A0A7Y2FP20-F1
#
_cell.length_a   1.000
_cell.length_b   1.000
_cell.length_c   1.000
_cell.angle_alpha   90.00
_cell.angle_beta   90.00
_cell.angle_gamma   90.00
#
_symmetry.space_group_name_H-M   'P 1'
#
loop_
_entity.id
_entity.type
_entity.pdbx_description
1 polymer ?
#
loop_
_entity_poly.entity_id
_entity_poly.type
_entity_poly.pdbx_seq_one_letter_code
_entity_poly.pdbx_strand_id
1 'polypeptide(L)'
;MERVSRAEALALAACVAAFCVAMGLREVLNIWIGTGAAALTSALVLWLGARPAVRANLDTPTATNLVVGLVVGVLMSLATWWLYPISVSLFPPIETEVETLYALLRQAPGPVRAFPLLLFVVAAEELVWRGVAIDLFSRSLGPWRAMLVSALLYVLPQVALRSPLLIIVALCCGLLWGALRVQTKGLAAPFVAHLVWDILVFVWHPVA
;
A
#
# COMPACT_ATOMS: atom_id res chain seq x y z
N MET A 1 -15.67 -22.30 -13.16
CA MET A 1 -15.18 -20.90 -13.30
C MET A 1 -16.20 -19.98 -12.66
N GLU A 2 -15.98 -19.58 -11.41
CA GLU A 2 -16.78 -18.52 -10.80
C GLU A 2 -16.57 -17.23 -11.60
N ARG A 3 -17.64 -16.67 -12.17
CA ARG A 3 -17.53 -15.42 -12.92
C ARG A 3 -17.06 -14.33 -11.96
N VAL A 4 -16.07 -13.55 -12.37
CA VAL A 4 -15.73 -12.27 -11.75
C VAL A 4 -17.02 -11.44 -11.61
N SER A 5 -17.36 -11.04 -10.39
CA SER A 5 -18.51 -10.15 -10.20
C SER A 5 -18.17 -8.82 -10.85
N ARG A 6 -18.96 -8.41 -11.85
CA ARG A 6 -18.78 -7.09 -12.49
C ARG A 6 -18.75 -5.97 -11.46
N ALA A 7 -19.50 -6.10 -10.36
CA ALA A 7 -19.52 -5.14 -9.28
C ALA A 7 -18.16 -5.04 -8.54
N GLU A 8 -17.49 -6.16 -8.27
CA GLU A 8 -16.17 -6.18 -7.61
C GLU A 8 -15.10 -5.55 -8.51
N ALA A 9 -15.12 -5.86 -9.81
CA ALA A 9 -14.19 -5.28 -10.77
C ALA A 9 -14.38 -3.76 -10.92
N LEU A 10 -15.63 -3.30 -10.99
CA LEU A 10 -15.95 -1.87 -11.02
C LEU A 10 -15.54 -1.17 -9.72
N ALA A 11 -15.79 -1.81 -8.56
CA ALA A 11 -15.39 -1.27 -7.27
C ALA A 11 -13.87 -1.14 -7.17
N LEU A 12 -13.12 -2.16 -7.58
CA LEU A 12 -11.65 -2.10 -7.63
C LEU A 12 -11.14 -1.02 -8.57
N ALA A 13 -11.71 -0.90 -9.77
CA ALA A 13 -11.35 0.16 -10.72
C ALA A 13 -11.59 1.56 -10.16
N ALA A 14 -12.69 1.76 -9.44
CA ALA A 14 -12.97 3.01 -8.75
C ALA A 14 -11.99 3.29 -7.60
N CYS A 15 -11.53 2.27 -6.86
CA CYS A 15 -10.48 2.43 -5.85
C CYS A 15 -9.15 2.86 -6.49
N VAL A 16 -8.75 2.21 -7.60
CA VAL A 16 -7.56 2.60 -8.39
C VAL A 16 -7.68 4.06 -8.82
N ALA A 17 -8.82 4.45 -9.39
CA ALA A 17 -9.05 5.83 -9.80
C ALA A 17 -8.96 6.82 -8.62
N ALA A 18 -9.55 6.49 -7.46
CA ALA A 18 -9.51 7.33 -6.27
C ALA A 18 -8.07 7.60 -5.80
N PHE A 19 -7.25 6.55 -5.69
CA PHE A 19 -5.83 6.72 -5.30
C PHE A 19 -5.02 7.46 -6.38
N CYS A 20 -5.22 7.16 -7.67
CA CYS A 20 -4.55 7.89 -8.75
C CYS A 20 -4.90 9.38 -8.76
N VAL A 21 -6.18 9.74 -8.54
CA VAL A 21 -6.62 11.14 -8.47
C VAL A 21 -6.02 11.82 -7.24
N ALA A 22 -6.06 11.18 -6.07
CA ALA A 22 -5.47 11.73 -4.85
C ALA A 22 -3.98 12.03 -5.01
N MET A 23 -3.22 11.09 -5.57
CA MET A 23 -1.79 11.24 -5.79
C MET A 23 -1.47 12.24 -6.91
N GLY A 24 -2.26 12.26 -7.98
CA GLY A 24 -2.08 13.22 -9.09
C GLY A 24 -2.39 14.67 -8.72
N LEU A 25 -3.17 14.88 -7.67
CA LEU A 25 -3.54 16.20 -7.14
C LEU A 25 -2.62 16.67 -5.99
N ARG A 26 -1.47 16.03 -5.76
CA ARG A 26 -0.55 16.38 -4.65
C ARG A 26 -0.07 17.83 -4.60
N GLU A 27 -0.12 18.56 -5.72
CA GLU A 27 0.29 19.97 -5.80
C GLU A 27 -0.78 20.93 -5.28
N VAL A 28 -2.03 20.48 -5.20
CA VAL A 28 -3.19 21.28 -4.77
C VAL A 28 -3.86 20.71 -3.52
N LEU A 29 -3.68 19.42 -3.24
CA LEU A 29 -4.20 18.74 -2.07
C LEU A 29 -3.05 18.24 -1.21
N ASN A 30 -3.17 18.49 0.09
CA ASN A 30 -2.29 17.94 1.10
C ASN A 30 -2.27 16.40 1.02
N ILE A 31 -1.08 15.80 1.12
CA ILE A 31 -0.92 14.35 0.91
C ILE A 31 -1.76 13.50 1.88
N TRP A 32 -1.88 13.94 3.14
CA TRP A 32 -2.67 13.25 4.15
C TRP A 32 -4.16 13.33 3.84
N ILE A 33 -4.65 14.52 3.44
CA ILE A 33 -6.06 14.70 3.06
C ILE A 33 -6.39 13.90 1.80
N GLY A 34 -5.52 13.95 0.78
CA GLY A 34 -5.72 13.24 -0.48
C GLY A 34 -5.79 11.73 -0.28
N THR A 35 -4.76 11.14 0.34
CA THR A 35 -4.69 9.69 0.60
C THR A 35 -5.80 9.23 1.57
N GLY A 36 -6.11 10.03 2.60
CA GLY A 36 -7.23 9.79 3.50
C GLY A 36 -8.59 9.77 2.80
N ALA A 37 -8.84 10.71 1.88
CA ALA A 37 -10.07 10.75 1.10
C ALA A 37 -10.18 9.58 0.12
N ALA A 38 -9.05 9.16 -0.50
CA ALA A 38 -9.00 7.97 -1.34
C ALA A 38 -9.28 6.69 -0.54
N ALA A 39 -8.70 6.57 0.67
CA ALA A 39 -8.96 5.45 1.57
C ALA A 39 -10.43 5.39 2.00
N LEU A 40 -11.03 6.53 2.37
CA LEU A 40 -12.45 6.60 2.74
C LEU A 40 -13.36 6.22 1.56
N THR A 41 -13.08 6.77 0.39
CA THR A 41 -13.82 6.47 -0.84
C THR A 41 -13.72 4.99 -1.19
N SER A 42 -12.52 4.41 -1.11
CA SER A 42 -12.29 2.99 -1.36
C SER A 42 -13.05 2.12 -0.37
N ALA A 43 -13.02 2.45 0.93
CA ALA A 43 -13.79 1.72 1.94
C ALA A 43 -15.30 1.72 1.64
N LEU A 44 -15.87 2.88 1.28
CA LEU A 44 -17.29 3.01 0.92
C LEU A 44 -17.63 2.24 -0.36
N VAL A 45 -16.85 2.41 -1.41
CA VAL A 45 -17.06 1.75 -2.71
C VAL A 45 -16.96 0.23 -2.58
N LEU A 46 -15.96 -0.27 -1.86
CA LEU A 46 -15.82 -1.70 -1.61
C LEU A 46 -16.96 -2.24 -0.72
N TRP A 47 -17.39 -1.48 0.28
CA TRP A 47 -18.50 -1.90 1.14
C TRP A 47 -19.83 -2.00 0.38
N LEU A 48 -20.07 -1.12 -0.60
CA LEU A 48 -21.29 -1.11 -1.40
C LEU A 48 -21.23 -2.08 -2.59
N GLY A 49 -20.09 -2.18 -3.27
CA GLY A 49 -19.93 -2.94 -4.52
C GLY A 49 -19.26 -4.32 -4.38
N ALA A 50 -18.58 -4.59 -3.27
CA ALA A 50 -17.77 -5.78 -3.05
C ALA A 50 -17.88 -6.33 -1.62
N ARG A 51 -19.00 -6.11 -0.92
CA ARG A 51 -19.20 -6.47 0.50
C ARG A 51 -18.83 -7.92 0.84
N PRO A 52 -19.20 -8.95 0.04
CA PRO A 52 -18.83 -10.32 0.35
C PRO A 52 -17.32 -10.53 0.31
N ALA A 53 -16.64 -9.96 -0.69
CA ALA A 53 -15.17 -9.99 -0.79
C ALA A 53 -14.53 -9.27 0.41
N VAL A 54 -15.02 -8.09 0.80
CA VAL A 54 -14.54 -7.39 1.99
C VAL A 54 -14.69 -8.27 3.24
N ARG A 55 -15.85 -8.88 3.46
CA ARG A 55 -16.10 -9.73 4.63
C ARG A 55 -15.22 -10.96 4.67
N ALA A 56 -14.94 -11.58 3.52
CA ALA A 56 -14.02 -12.71 3.41
C ALA A 56 -12.58 -12.36 3.78
N ASN A 57 -12.26 -11.07 3.93
CA ASN A 57 -10.94 -10.57 4.29
C ASN A 57 -10.84 -10.10 5.75
N LEU A 58 -11.94 -10.10 6.50
CA LEU A 58 -12.01 -9.65 7.90
C LEU A 58 -11.79 -10.82 8.88
N ASP A 59 -10.76 -11.61 8.62
CA ASP A 59 -10.40 -12.74 9.47
C ASP A 59 -9.70 -12.29 10.76
N THR A 60 -9.86 -13.10 11.82
CA THR A 60 -9.18 -12.82 13.08
C THR A 60 -7.67 -13.06 12.92
N PRO A 61 -6.82 -12.08 13.29
CA PRO A 61 -5.38 -12.23 13.19
C PRO A 61 -4.88 -13.35 14.10
N THR A 62 -3.98 -14.19 13.59
CA THR A 62 -3.27 -15.19 14.40
C THR A 62 -1.97 -14.59 14.94
N ALA A 63 -1.51 -15.04 16.11
CA ALA A 63 -0.23 -14.59 16.68
C ALA A 63 0.93 -14.81 15.71
N THR A 64 0.95 -15.95 15.00
CA THR A 64 1.94 -16.25 13.97
C THR A 64 1.96 -15.20 12.86
N ASN A 65 0.79 -14.81 12.33
CA ASN A 65 0.71 -13.82 11.25
C ASN A 65 1.18 -12.44 11.74
N LEU A 66 0.87 -12.06 12.98
CA LEU A 66 1.35 -10.82 13.57
C LEU A 66 2.87 -10.81 13.73
N VAL A 67 3.46 -11.91 14.21
CA VAL A 67 4.92 -12.04 14.35
C VAL A 67 5.62 -12.03 13.00
N VAL A 68 5.09 -12.77 12.01
CA VAL A 68 5.64 -12.76 10.64
C VAL A 68 5.61 -11.35 10.07
N GLY A 69 4.49 -10.64 10.19
CA GLY A 69 4.37 -9.27 9.74
C GLY A 69 5.38 -8.34 10.42
N LEU A 70 5.50 -8.44 11.75
CA LEU A 70 6.46 -7.64 12.52
C LEU A 70 7.90 -7.88 12.08
N VAL A 71 8.32 -9.14 11.98
CA VAL A 71 9.67 -9.51 11.57
C VAL A 71 9.96 -8.99 10.16
N VAL A 72 9.03 -9.20 9.22
CA VAL A 72 9.22 -8.75 7.84
C VAL A 72 9.26 -7.22 7.75
N GLY A 73 8.38 -6.52 8.46
CA GLY A 73 8.39 -5.06 8.52
C GLY A 73 9.71 -4.50 9.05
N VAL A 74 10.23 -5.06 10.15
CA VAL A 74 11.55 -4.67 10.70
C VAL A 74 12.67 -4.95 9.71
N LEU A 75 12.70 -6.13 9.09
CA LEU A 75 13.71 -6.47 8.09
C LEU A 75 13.66 -5.54 6.87
N MET A 76 12.45 -5.16 6.43
CA MET A 76 12.28 -4.18 5.36
C MET A 76 12.85 -2.82 5.75
N SER A 77 12.61 -2.33 6.97
CA SER A 77 13.14 -1.04 7.43
C SER A 77 14.66 -1.05 7.53
N LEU A 78 15.23 -2.13 8.08
CA LEU A 78 16.68 -2.33 8.10
C LEU A 78 17.26 -2.33 6.68
N ALA A 79 16.59 -3.01 5.75
CA ALA A 79 16.99 -3.01 4.34
C ALA A 79 16.90 -1.61 3.72
N THR A 80 15.84 -0.84 4.01
CA THR A 80 15.70 0.54 3.54
C THR A 80 16.84 1.43 4.04
N TRP A 81 17.16 1.39 5.34
CA TRP A 81 18.26 2.19 5.90
C TRP A 81 19.63 1.79 5.33
N TRP A 82 19.85 0.49 5.10
CA TRP A 82 21.11 0.00 4.54
C TRP A 82 21.26 0.30 3.04
N LEU A 83 20.18 0.13 2.26
CA LEU A 83 20.19 0.34 0.82
C LEU A 83 20.16 1.82 0.43
N TYR A 84 19.60 2.70 1.25
CA TYR A 84 19.49 4.13 0.92
C TYR A 84 20.84 4.79 0.58
N PRO A 85 21.88 4.76 1.43
CA PRO A 85 23.17 5.40 1.10
C PRO A 85 23.85 4.77 -0.11
N ILE A 86 23.71 3.45 -0.28
CA ILE A 86 24.21 2.74 -1.48
C ILE A 86 23.49 3.25 -2.72
N SER A 87 22.17 3.38 -2.66
CA SER A 87 21.34 3.84 -3.77
C SER A 87 21.67 5.27 -4.16
N VAL A 88 21.84 6.18 -3.20
CA VAL A 88 22.28 7.56 -3.44
C VAL A 88 23.68 7.58 -4.08
N SER A 89 24.61 6.75 -3.61
CA SER A 89 25.96 6.70 -4.19
C SER A 89 25.98 6.21 -5.65
N LEU A 90 25.08 5.29 -6.01
CA LEU A 90 24.98 4.74 -7.37
C LEU A 90 24.13 5.61 -8.29
N PHE A 91 23.10 6.27 -7.76
CA PHE A 91 22.19 7.12 -8.50
C PHE A 91 21.79 8.36 -7.66
N PRO A 92 22.61 9.43 -7.70
CA PRO A 92 22.44 10.63 -6.87
C PRO A 92 21.05 11.28 -6.90
N PRO A 93 20.27 11.28 -8.02
CA PRO A 93 18.92 11.85 -8.02
C PRO A 93 17.95 11.22 -7.00
N ILE A 94 18.26 10.05 -6.43
CA ILE A 94 17.45 9.44 -5.36
C ILE A 94 17.38 10.32 -4.12
N GLU A 95 18.46 11.05 -3.80
CA GLU A 95 18.47 11.94 -2.64
C GLU A 95 17.37 13.01 -2.77
N THR A 96 17.29 13.70 -3.91
CA THR A 96 16.26 14.71 -4.18
C THR A 96 14.84 14.13 -4.20
N GLU A 97 14.64 12.93 -4.75
CA GLU A 97 13.34 12.24 -4.74
C GLU A 97 12.90 11.90 -3.31
N VAL A 98 13.84 11.43 -2.48
CA VAL A 98 13.60 11.14 -1.06
C VAL A 98 13.27 12.42 -0.30
N GLU A 99 14.05 13.49 -0.46
CA GLU A 99 13.76 14.78 0.17
C GLU A 99 12.38 15.31 -0.21
N THR A 100 11.99 15.17 -1.49
CA THR A 100 10.67 15.56 -1.99
C THR A 100 9.56 14.77 -1.31
N LEU A 101 9.71 13.44 -1.19
CA LEU A 101 8.77 12.59 -0.45
C LEU A 101 8.65 13.05 1.01
N TYR A 102 9.76 13.24 1.73
CA TYR A 102 9.70 13.67 3.13
C TYR A 102 9.16 15.09 3.28
N ALA A 103 9.32 15.97 2.31
CA ALA A 103 8.67 17.28 2.30
C ALA A 103 7.14 17.14 2.22
N LEU A 104 6.61 16.22 1.39
CA LEU A 104 5.18 15.91 1.33
C LEU A 104 4.68 15.36 2.69
N LEU A 105 5.38 14.38 3.26
CA LEU A 105 4.99 13.77 4.55
C LEU A 105 5.02 14.78 5.70
N ARG A 106 5.95 15.73 5.70
CA ARG A 106 6.07 16.80 6.71
C ARG A 106 5.02 17.91 6.59
N GLN A 107 4.24 17.95 5.50
CA GLN A 107 3.09 18.87 5.43
C GLN A 107 2.16 18.65 6.64
N ALA A 108 1.56 19.73 7.15
CA ALA A 108 0.64 19.65 8.27
C ALA A 108 -0.43 18.56 8.02
N PRO A 109 -0.77 17.71 9.01
CA PRO A 109 -0.37 17.82 10.41
C PRO A 109 1.00 17.18 10.75
N GLY A 110 1.70 16.62 9.77
CA GLY A 110 2.96 15.89 9.91
C GLY A 110 2.75 14.41 10.27
N PRO A 111 3.78 13.55 10.08
CA PRO A 111 3.63 12.09 10.12
C PRO A 111 3.21 11.56 11.49
N VAL A 112 3.67 12.18 12.58
CA VAL A 112 3.29 11.78 13.95
C VAL A 112 1.81 12.04 14.23
N ARG A 113 1.31 13.23 13.89
CA ARG A 113 -0.10 13.60 14.15
C ARG A 113 -1.05 12.98 13.14
N ALA A 114 -0.57 12.67 11.94
CA ALA A 114 -1.32 11.94 10.92
C ALA A 114 -1.40 10.43 11.20
N PHE A 115 -0.77 9.90 12.25
CA PHE A 115 -0.71 8.46 12.53
C PHE A 115 -2.08 7.74 12.51
N PRO A 116 -3.18 8.28 13.10
CA PRO A 116 -4.48 7.62 12.99
C PRO A 116 -5.00 7.52 11.56
N LEU A 117 -4.69 8.53 10.73
CA LEU A 117 -5.04 8.53 9.33
C LEU A 117 -4.16 7.57 8.53
N LEU A 118 -2.85 7.52 8.84
CA LEU A 118 -1.92 6.54 8.26
C LEU A 118 -2.41 5.11 8.50
N LEU A 119 -2.80 4.78 9.74
CA LEU A 119 -3.36 3.46 10.07
C LEU A 119 -4.58 3.12 9.20
N PHE A 120 -5.48 4.09 9.02
CA PHE A 120 -6.67 3.92 8.19
C PHE A 120 -6.32 3.77 6.69
N VAL A 121 -5.38 4.57 6.19
CA VAL A 121 -4.91 4.49 4.80
C VAL A 121 -4.28 3.13 4.54
N VAL A 122 -3.36 2.67 5.40
CA VAL A 122 -2.73 1.35 5.29
C VAL A 122 -3.78 0.23 5.31
N ALA A 123 -4.77 0.30 6.19
CA ALA A 123 -5.85 -0.69 6.23
C ALA A 123 -6.67 -0.71 4.93
N ALA A 124 -6.99 0.46 4.38
CA ALA A 124 -7.71 0.58 3.12
C ALA A 124 -6.87 0.07 1.95
N GLU A 125 -5.58 0.42 1.88
CA GLU A 125 -4.65 -0.07 0.86
C GLU A 125 -4.54 -1.60 0.90
N GLU A 126 -4.32 -2.19 2.07
CA GLU A 126 -4.24 -3.65 2.20
C GLU A 126 -5.55 -4.34 1.77
N LEU A 127 -6.70 -3.76 2.12
CA LEU A 127 -7.99 -4.29 1.70
C LEU A 127 -8.19 -4.20 0.17
N VAL A 128 -7.83 -3.07 -0.45
CA VAL A 128 -7.97 -2.86 -1.91
C VAL A 128 -7.00 -3.77 -2.66
N TRP A 129 -5.71 -3.68 -2.36
CA TRP A 129 -4.65 -4.31 -3.13
C TRP A 129 -4.49 -5.79 -2.78
N ARG A 130 -4.40 -6.14 -1.49
CA ARG A 130 -4.12 -7.53 -1.08
C ARG A 130 -5.38 -8.33 -0.84
N GLY A 131 -6.46 -7.69 -0.42
CA GLY A 131 -7.76 -8.33 -0.28
C GLY A 131 -8.43 -8.49 -1.63
N VAL A 132 -9.12 -7.44 -2.07
CA VAL A 132 -10.05 -7.51 -3.20
C VAL A 132 -9.32 -7.78 -4.51
N ALA A 133 -8.21 -7.10 -4.82
CA ALA A 133 -7.54 -7.31 -6.11
C ALA A 133 -6.97 -8.73 -6.25
N ILE A 134 -6.24 -9.23 -5.25
CA ILE A 134 -5.69 -10.60 -5.31
C ILE A 134 -6.81 -11.63 -5.36
N ASP A 135 -7.86 -11.51 -4.55
CA ASP A 135 -8.98 -12.46 -4.55
C ASP A 135 -9.70 -12.48 -5.91
N LEU A 136 -9.94 -11.30 -6.50
CA LEU A 136 -10.61 -11.13 -7.79
C LEU A 136 -9.85 -11.83 -8.91
N PHE A 137 -8.55 -11.53 -9.04
CA PHE A 137 -7.72 -12.09 -10.11
C PHE A 137 -7.32 -13.55 -9.86
N SER A 138 -7.33 -14.01 -8.61
CA SER A 138 -7.00 -15.41 -8.27
C SER A 138 -7.99 -16.40 -8.88
N ARG A 139 -9.25 -15.99 -9.09
CA ARG A 139 -10.30 -16.82 -9.69
C ARG A 139 -9.95 -17.30 -11.11
N SER A 140 -9.16 -16.52 -11.85
CA SER A 140 -8.77 -16.82 -13.24
C SER A 140 -7.28 -17.09 -13.42
N LEU A 141 -6.41 -16.48 -12.61
CA LEU A 141 -4.95 -16.54 -12.78
C LEU A 141 -4.23 -17.39 -11.73
N GLY A 142 -4.90 -17.74 -10.63
CA GLY A 142 -4.26 -18.28 -9.44
C GLY A 142 -3.53 -17.22 -8.60
N PRO A 143 -3.19 -17.53 -7.33
CA PRO A 143 -2.82 -16.52 -6.33
C PRO A 143 -1.52 -15.77 -6.64
N TRP A 144 -0.49 -16.46 -7.13
CA TRP A 144 0.80 -15.83 -7.43
C TRP A 144 0.76 -14.90 -8.63
N ARG A 145 0.00 -15.24 -9.68
CA ARG A 145 -0.18 -14.35 -10.84
C ARG A 145 -1.11 -13.18 -10.50
N ALA A 146 -2.14 -13.42 -9.69
CA ALA A 146 -2.99 -12.37 -9.16
C ALA A 146 -2.22 -11.36 -8.30
N MET A 147 -1.28 -11.84 -7.49
CA MET A 147 -0.35 -10.99 -6.74
C MET A 147 0.48 -10.08 -7.66
N LEU A 148 1.01 -10.59 -8.76
CA LEU A 148 1.75 -9.77 -9.73
C LEU A 148 0.86 -8.67 -10.33
N VAL A 149 -0.36 -9.02 -10.74
CA VAL A 149 -1.32 -8.05 -11.27
C VAL A 149 -1.67 -6.99 -10.23
N SER A 150 -1.92 -7.40 -8.98
CA SER A 150 -2.20 -6.48 -7.88
C SER A 150 -1.03 -5.52 -7.60
N ALA A 151 0.22 -6.03 -7.60
CA ALA A 151 1.40 -5.18 -7.44
C ALA A 151 1.52 -4.13 -8.55
N LEU A 152 1.20 -4.50 -9.79
CA LEU A 152 1.17 -3.55 -10.91
C LEU A 152 0.05 -2.49 -10.77
N LEU A 153 -1.12 -2.87 -10.25
CA LEU A 153 -2.19 -1.91 -9.95
C LEU A 153 -1.78 -0.95 -8.81
N TYR A 154 -1.08 -1.47 -7.79
CA TYR A 154 -0.58 -0.69 -6.66
C TYR A 154 0.47 0.36 -7.05
N VAL A 155 1.16 0.17 -8.17
CA VAL A 155 2.11 1.15 -8.72
C VAL A 155 1.43 2.35 -9.36
N LEU A 156 0.20 2.21 -9.88
CA LEU A 156 -0.47 3.26 -10.67
C LEU A 156 -0.63 4.60 -9.93
N PRO A 157 -0.99 4.65 -8.63
CA PRO A 157 -1.03 5.90 -7.90
C PRO A 157 0.32 6.62 -7.84
N GLN A 158 1.43 5.87 -7.79
CA GLN A 158 2.78 6.44 -7.77
C GLN A 158 3.20 6.98 -9.14
N VAL A 159 2.71 6.37 -10.22
CA VAL A 159 2.81 6.94 -11.58
C VAL A 159 2.07 8.27 -11.65
N ALA A 160 0.86 8.35 -11.09
CA ALA A 160 0.10 9.59 -11.02
C ALA A 160 0.78 10.67 -10.15
N LEU A 161 1.46 10.26 -9.07
CA LEU A 161 2.29 11.15 -8.24
C LEU A 161 3.51 11.72 -8.98
N ARG A 162 3.93 11.05 -10.07
CA ARG A 162 5.11 11.36 -10.86
C ARG A 162 6.42 11.24 -10.06
N SER A 163 6.54 10.20 -9.23
CA SER A 163 7.79 9.89 -8.53
C SER A 163 8.39 8.58 -9.04
N PRO A 164 9.48 8.62 -9.83
CA PRO A 164 10.20 7.42 -10.27
C PRO A 164 10.66 6.54 -9.11
N LEU A 165 11.08 7.16 -8.00
CA LEU A 165 11.47 6.44 -6.79
C LEU A 165 10.30 5.61 -6.25
N LEU A 166 9.13 6.24 -6.06
CA LEU A 166 7.98 5.55 -5.47
C LEU A 166 7.36 4.51 -6.39
N ILE A 167 7.52 4.62 -7.71
CA ILE A 167 7.14 3.54 -8.64
C ILE A 167 7.92 2.27 -8.32
N ILE A 168 9.24 2.37 -8.13
CA ILE A 168 10.09 1.22 -7.83
C ILE A 168 9.79 0.69 -6.41
N VAL A 169 9.72 1.58 -5.43
CA VAL A 169 9.42 1.20 -4.03
C VAL A 169 8.05 0.53 -3.94
N ALA A 170 7.01 1.09 -4.55
CA ALA A 170 5.67 0.49 -4.55
C ALA A 170 5.63 -0.84 -5.30
N LEU A 171 6.44 -1.06 -6.34
CA LEU A 171 6.53 -2.38 -6.96
C LEU A 171 7.17 -3.40 -6.01
N CYS A 172 8.28 -3.06 -5.36
CA CYS A 172 8.96 -3.94 -4.42
C CYS A 172 8.09 -4.28 -3.21
N CYS A 173 7.49 -3.26 -2.56
CA CYS A 173 6.53 -3.45 -1.47
C CYS A 173 5.27 -4.18 -1.94
N GLY A 174 4.78 -3.82 -3.14
CA GLY A 174 3.80 -4.50 -3.97
C GLY A 174 3.92 -6.02 -3.91
N LEU A 175 5.06 -6.49 -4.41
CA LEU A 175 5.41 -7.90 -4.51
C LEU A 175 5.58 -8.54 -3.13
N LEU A 176 6.27 -7.88 -2.20
CA LEU A 176 6.59 -8.47 -0.90
C LEU A 176 5.34 -8.64 -0.01
N TRP A 177 4.55 -7.59 0.20
CA TRP A 177 3.31 -7.70 0.97
C TRP A 177 2.26 -8.56 0.24
N GLY A 178 2.26 -8.54 -1.09
CA GLY A 178 1.46 -9.46 -1.89
C GLY A 178 1.84 -10.93 -1.65
N ALA A 179 3.13 -11.24 -1.57
CA ALA A 179 3.63 -12.57 -1.28
C ALA A 179 3.26 -13.00 0.14
N LEU A 180 3.37 -12.10 1.13
CA LEU A 180 2.89 -12.35 2.50
C LEU A 180 1.42 -12.73 2.49
N ARG A 181 0.57 -11.93 1.83
CA ARG A 181 -0.86 -12.25 1.68
C ARG A 181 -1.07 -13.65 1.11
N VAL A 182 -0.41 -14.01 0.01
CA VAL A 182 -0.57 -15.32 -0.63
C VAL A 182 -0.13 -16.46 0.29
N GLN A 183 0.96 -16.27 1.03
CA GLN A 183 1.51 -17.30 1.92
C GLN A 183 0.71 -17.47 3.22
N THR A 184 0.30 -16.37 3.85
CA THR A 184 -0.43 -16.38 5.12
C THR A 184 -1.94 -16.48 4.95
N LYS A 185 -2.43 -16.38 3.70
CA LYS A 185 -3.85 -16.45 3.32
C LYS A 185 -4.73 -15.46 4.08
N GLY A 186 -4.21 -14.28 4.40
CA GLY A 186 -4.93 -13.25 5.15
C GLY A 186 -4.21 -11.92 5.15
N LEU A 187 -4.87 -10.87 5.66
CA LEU A 187 -4.34 -9.50 5.66
C LEU A 187 -3.48 -9.15 6.86
N ALA A 188 -3.53 -9.92 7.95
CA ALA A 188 -2.84 -9.56 9.19
C ALA A 188 -1.31 -9.39 9.01
N ALA A 189 -0.65 -10.37 8.37
CA ALA A 189 0.79 -10.32 8.14
C ALA A 189 1.23 -9.16 7.23
N PRO A 190 0.66 -8.97 6.02
CA PRO A 190 1.04 -7.84 5.18
C PRO A 190 0.68 -6.49 5.80
N PHE A 191 -0.46 -6.37 6.47
CA PHE A 191 -0.85 -5.15 7.19
C PHE A 191 0.16 -4.76 8.28
N VAL A 192 0.58 -5.70 9.12
CA VAL A 192 1.58 -5.42 10.15
C VAL A 192 2.93 -5.09 9.52
N ALA A 193 3.36 -5.82 8.48
CA ALA A 193 4.63 -5.53 7.81
C ALA A 193 4.64 -4.11 7.20
N HIS A 194 3.57 -3.74 6.51
CA HIS A 194 3.37 -2.43 5.91
C HIS A 194 3.39 -1.34 6.98
N LEU A 195 2.56 -1.46 8.02
CA LEU A 195 2.46 -0.47 9.08
C LEU A 195 3.78 -0.30 9.86
N VAL A 196 4.47 -1.40 10.16
CA VAL A 196 5.78 -1.36 10.82
C VAL A 196 6.80 -0.64 9.94
N TRP A 197 6.83 -0.95 8.64
CA TRP A 197 7.73 -0.29 7.70
C TRP A 197 7.46 1.22 7.63
N ASP A 198 6.20 1.63 7.48
CA ASP A 198 5.80 3.04 7.48
C ASP A 198 6.16 3.76 8.78
N ILE A 199 5.90 3.15 9.95
CA ILE A 199 6.25 3.77 11.24
C ILE A 199 7.75 3.96 11.34
N LEU A 200 8.54 2.92 11.05
CA LEU A 200 9.99 2.97 11.22
C LEU A 200 10.63 3.95 10.23
N VAL A 201 10.21 3.91 8.96
CA VAL A 201 10.82 4.71 7.90
C VAL A 201 10.25 6.12 7.83
N PHE A 202 8.93 6.32 7.95
CA PHE A 202 8.34 7.66 7.81
C PHE A 202 8.25 8.46 9.11
N VAL A 203 8.23 7.79 10.27
CA VAL A 203 7.95 8.45 11.56
C VAL A 203 9.16 8.43 12.49
N TRP A 204 9.71 7.24 12.80
CA TRP A 204 10.74 7.10 13.83
C TRP A 204 12.13 7.48 13.31
N HIS A 205 12.60 6.82 12.26
CA HIS A 205 13.93 7.07 11.70
C HIS A 205 13.86 7.29 10.17
N PRO A 206 13.43 8.50 9.76
CA PRO A 206 13.56 8.98 8.38
C PRO A 206 14.95 8.80 7.80
N VAL A 207 15.02 8.44 6.52
CA VAL A 207 16.30 8.37 5.78
C VAL A 207 16.80 9.73 5.29
N ALA A 208 15.96 10.77 5.33
CA ALA A 208 16.31 12.16 5.02
C ALA A 208 15.78 13.12 6.10
#